data_AF-A0A565AMZ5-F1
#
_entry.id   AF-A0A565AMZ5-F1
#
_cell.length_a   1.000
_cell.length_b   1.000
_cell.length_c   1.000
_cell.angle_alpha   90.00
_cell.angle_beta   90.00
_cell.angle_gamma   90.00
#
_symmetry.space_group_name_H-M   'P 1'
#
loop_
_entity.id
_entity.type
_entity.pdbx_description
1 polymer ?
#
loop_
_entity_poly.entity_id
_entity_poly.type
_entity_poly.pdbx_seq_one_letter_code
_entity_poly.pdbx_strand_id
1 'polypeptide(L)'
;MATVLFPRSPLGPNDLVDETTFSDPSFCEEEKLMYVLSKTLAEDAAVRFAKANNIDLIVMNPALVTGPILQPTLNFSVDVIVEFINGKNFFNRFVDVRDVALAHVKALETPSANGRYIIDGPIVTANDIEKVLREFFPDLCIDDK
;
A
#
# COMPACT_ATOMS: atom_id res chain seq x y z
N MET A 1 3.93 0.88 -0.54
CA MET A 1 3.46 2.26 -0.73
C MET A 1 3.91 3.24 0.35
N ALA A 2 3.85 2.92 1.66
CA ALA A 2 4.21 3.89 2.71
C ALA A 2 5.56 4.62 2.48
N THR A 3 6.56 3.96 1.91
CA THR A 3 7.90 4.52 1.66
C THR A 3 8.02 5.33 0.37
N VAL A 4 6.93 5.55 -0.37
CA VAL A 4 6.90 6.32 -1.64
C VAL A 4 5.81 7.40 -1.69
N LEU A 5 4.98 7.52 -0.65
CA LEU A 5 3.77 8.36 -0.67
C LEU A 5 4.00 9.85 -0.40
N PHE A 6 5.04 10.19 0.36
CA PHE A 6 5.21 11.54 0.89
C PHE A 6 6.61 12.09 0.57
N PRO A 7 6.93 12.31 -0.71
CA PRO A 7 8.22 12.86 -1.10
C PRO A 7 8.38 14.30 -0.61
N ARG A 8 9.64 14.75 -0.50
CA ARG A 8 9.99 16.09 -0.05
C ARG A 8 9.37 17.20 -0.92
N SER A 9 9.35 16.97 -2.23
CA SER A 9 8.70 17.86 -3.18
C SER A 9 7.24 17.44 -3.34
N PRO A 10 6.26 18.35 -3.20
CA PRO A 10 4.86 18.03 -3.39
C PRO A 10 4.63 17.43 -4.78
N LEU A 11 3.88 16.32 -4.84
CA LEU A 11 3.47 15.71 -6.10
C LEU A 11 2.38 16.57 -6.77
N GLY A 12 2.63 16.95 -8.01
CA GLY A 12 1.64 17.53 -8.89
C GLY A 12 0.66 16.49 -9.46
N PRO A 13 -0.46 16.93 -10.07
CA PRO A 13 -1.49 16.03 -10.60
C PRO A 13 -1.01 15.05 -11.69
N ASN A 14 0.09 15.37 -12.37
CA ASN A 14 0.65 14.58 -13.46
C ASN A 14 2.01 13.94 -13.08
N ASP A 15 2.43 14.06 -11.82
CA ASP A 15 3.70 13.50 -11.39
C ASP A 15 3.56 11.99 -11.28
N LEU A 16 4.55 11.29 -11.86
CA LEU A 16 4.63 9.84 -11.77
C LEU A 16 5.31 9.44 -10.46
N VAL A 17 4.65 8.58 -9.71
CA VAL A 17 5.26 7.88 -8.56
C VAL A 17 5.76 6.53 -9.05
N ASP A 18 7.06 6.32 -8.92
CA ASP A 18 7.74 5.08 -9.28
C ASP A 18 8.74 4.64 -8.20
N GLU A 19 9.49 3.57 -8.47
CA GLU A 19 10.50 3.01 -7.58
C GLU A 19 11.65 3.97 -7.22
N THR A 20 11.79 5.09 -7.92
CA THR A 20 12.78 6.13 -7.60
C THR A 20 12.26 7.14 -6.58
N THR A 21 10.96 7.14 -6.30
CA THR A 21 10.31 8.02 -5.33
C THR A 21 10.51 7.50 -3.91
N PHE A 22 10.84 8.37 -2.96
CA PHE A 22 10.96 8.02 -1.55
C PHE A 22 10.19 9.04 -0.70
N SER A 23 9.49 8.54 0.32
CA SER A 23 8.95 9.39 1.38
C SER A 23 10.08 10.09 2.12
N ASP A 24 9.93 11.38 2.43
CA ASP A 24 10.92 12.16 3.18
C ASP A 24 10.68 11.95 4.69
N PRO A 25 11.67 11.39 5.44
CA PRO A 25 11.51 11.14 6.87
C PRO A 25 11.26 12.41 7.69
N SER A 26 11.88 13.54 7.34
CA SER A 26 11.69 14.80 8.06
C SER A 26 10.27 15.32 7.88
N PHE A 27 9.75 15.28 6.64
CA PHE A 27 8.36 15.62 6.38
C PHE A 27 7.39 14.70 7.15
N CYS A 28 7.65 13.40 7.16
CA CYS A 28 6.82 12.44 7.89
C CYS A 28 6.84 12.67 9.40
N GLU A 29 7.96 13.12 9.97
CA GLU A 29 8.09 13.47 11.38
C GLU A 29 7.32 14.75 11.72
N GLU A 30 7.49 15.81 10.91
CA GLU A 30 6.81 17.10 11.06
C GLU A 30 5.28 16.94 11.01
N GLU A 31 4.77 16.17 10.04
CA GLU A 31 3.34 15.90 9.84
C GLU A 31 2.79 14.77 10.73
N LYS A 32 3.62 14.25 11.64
CA LYS A 32 3.26 13.15 12.57
C LYS A 32 2.75 11.87 11.88
N LEU A 33 3.23 11.60 10.66
CA LEU A 33 2.94 10.40 9.88
C LEU A 33 3.77 9.21 10.37
N MET A 34 3.63 8.85 11.65
CA MET A 34 4.51 7.91 12.36
C MET A 34 4.63 6.53 11.70
N TYR A 35 3.53 6.01 11.14
CA TYR A 35 3.56 4.74 10.41
C TYR A 35 4.47 4.84 9.16
N VAL A 36 4.28 5.90 8.37
CA VAL A 36 5.04 6.19 7.15
C VAL A 36 6.52 6.38 7.48
N LEU A 37 6.82 7.18 8.51
CA LEU A 37 8.16 7.40 9.03
C LEU A 37 8.82 6.07 9.41
N SER A 38 8.12 5.24 10.19
CA SER A 38 8.65 3.95 10.65
C SER A 38 8.99 3.01 9.49
N LYS A 39 8.13 2.95 8.46
CA LYS A 39 8.36 2.11 7.28
C LYS A 39 9.51 2.64 6.44
N THR A 40 9.62 3.97 6.29
CA THR A 40 10.68 4.61 5.50
C THR A 40 12.04 4.38 6.14
N LEU A 41 12.17 4.59 7.45
CA LEU A 41 13.40 4.33 8.18
C LEU A 41 13.78 2.84 8.19
N ALA A 42 12.80 1.94 8.29
CA ALA A 42 13.05 0.51 8.26
C ALA A 42 13.57 0.02 6.90
N GLU A 43 13.02 0.53 5.80
CA GLU A 43 13.50 0.20 4.45
C GLU A 43 14.93 0.69 4.22
N ASP A 44 15.23 1.95 4.58
CA ASP A 44 16.58 2.50 4.49
C ASP A 44 17.59 1.71 5.34
N ALA A 45 17.22 1.34 6.57
CA ALA A 45 18.05 0.48 7.42
C ALA A 45 18.30 -0.90 6.80
N ALA A 46 17.27 -1.54 6.25
CA ALA A 46 17.39 -2.84 5.60
C ALA A 46 18.30 -2.80 4.37
N VAL A 47 18.14 -1.77 3.52
CA VAL A 47 18.97 -1.57 2.32
C VAL A 47 20.44 -1.34 2.69
N ARG A 48 20.72 -0.48 3.67
CA ARG A 48 22.10 -0.25 4.15
C ARG A 48 22.71 -1.52 4.73
N PHE A 49 21.95 -2.25 5.55
CA PHE A 49 22.41 -3.50 6.14
C PHE A 49 22.71 -4.56 5.07
N ALA A 50 21.81 -4.75 4.11
CA ALA A 50 21.99 -5.71 3.03
C ALA A 50 23.25 -5.40 2.21
N LYS A 51 23.43 -4.13 1.83
CA LYS A 51 24.63 -3.66 1.12
C LYS A 51 25.92 -3.90 1.91
N ALA A 52 25.92 -3.61 3.22
CA ALA A 52 27.09 -3.80 4.08
C ALA A 52 27.46 -5.28 4.29
N ASN A 53 26.50 -6.20 4.13
CA ASN A 53 26.67 -7.63 4.39
C ASN A 53 26.62 -8.50 3.13
N ASN A 54 26.64 -7.90 1.93
CA ASN A 54 26.53 -8.61 0.64
C ASN A 54 25.29 -9.53 0.57
N ILE A 55 24.16 -9.06 1.10
CA ILE A 55 22.86 -9.74 0.97
C ILE A 55 22.15 -9.16 -0.24
N ASP A 56 21.68 -10.05 -1.12
CA ASP A 56 20.78 -9.65 -2.21
C ASP A 56 19.38 -9.37 -1.65
N LEU A 57 18.90 -8.14 -1.86
CA LEU A 57 17.66 -7.63 -1.27
C LEU A 57 16.78 -7.03 -2.35
N ILE A 58 15.53 -7.50 -2.37
CA ILE A 58 14.43 -6.90 -3.12
C ILE A 58 13.40 -6.36 -2.14
N VAL A 59 12.92 -5.15 -2.38
CA VAL A 59 11.90 -4.49 -1.55
C VAL A 59 10.55 -4.48 -2.27
N MET A 60 9.52 -5.00 -1.62
CA MET A 60 8.16 -4.99 -2.11
C MET A 60 7.34 -3.90 -1.42
N ASN A 61 6.71 -3.03 -2.21
CA ASN A 61 6.02 -1.84 -1.74
C ASN A 61 4.52 -1.87 -2.06
N PRO A 62 3.72 -2.72 -1.39
CA PRO A 62 2.30 -2.83 -1.66
C PRO A 62 1.50 -1.59 -1.23
N ALA A 63 0.38 -1.34 -1.91
CA ALA A 63 -0.69 -0.43 -1.49
C ALA A 63 -1.54 -1.03 -0.35
N LEU A 64 -2.80 -0.58 -0.17
CA LEU A 64 -3.69 -1.23 0.80
C LEU A 64 -4.03 -2.64 0.31
N VAL A 65 -3.62 -3.65 1.07
CA VAL A 65 -3.76 -5.05 0.69
C VAL A 65 -5.12 -5.58 1.13
N THR A 66 -5.92 -6.04 0.17
CA THR A 66 -7.27 -6.59 0.39
C THR A 66 -7.40 -7.97 -0.23
N GLY A 67 -8.52 -8.65 -0.01
CA GLY A 67 -8.79 -9.98 -0.56
C GLY A 67 -9.15 -11.00 0.53
N PRO A 68 -9.11 -12.31 0.21
CA PRO A 68 -9.49 -13.37 1.14
C PRO A 68 -8.65 -13.36 2.43
N ILE A 69 -9.31 -13.43 3.58
CA ILE A 69 -8.66 -13.40 4.89
C ILE A 69 -8.48 -14.83 5.40
N LEU A 70 -7.25 -15.21 5.72
CA LEU A 70 -6.93 -16.54 6.27
C LEU A 70 -6.85 -16.56 7.80
N GLN A 71 -6.78 -15.38 8.43
CA GLN A 71 -6.72 -15.22 9.89
C GLN A 71 -8.11 -14.88 10.47
N PRO A 72 -8.38 -15.11 11.77
CA PRO A 72 -9.69 -14.85 12.36
C PRO A 72 -9.98 -13.38 12.67
N THR A 73 -9.09 -12.45 12.28
CA THR A 73 -9.19 -11.02 12.57
C THR A 73 -8.92 -10.18 11.31
N LEU A 74 -9.55 -9.00 11.24
CA LEU A 74 -9.30 -8.05 10.17
C LEU A 74 -7.91 -7.40 10.33
N ASN A 75 -7.21 -7.23 9.21
CA ASN A 75 -6.11 -6.27 9.15
C ASN A 75 -6.67 -4.88 8.82
N PHE A 76 -5.87 -3.84 9.08
CA PHE A 76 -6.23 -2.45 8.83
C PHE A 76 -6.80 -2.21 7.41
N SER A 77 -6.16 -2.74 6.36
CA SER A 77 -6.59 -2.49 4.98
C SER A 77 -7.97 -3.06 4.63
N VAL A 78 -8.38 -4.17 5.25
CA VAL A 78 -9.74 -4.71 5.06
C VAL A 78 -10.73 -4.00 5.99
N ASP A 79 -10.30 -3.59 7.18
CA ASP A 79 -11.12 -2.80 8.10
C ASP A 79 -11.55 -1.48 7.47
N VAL A 80 -10.72 -0.85 6.63
CA VAL A 80 -11.10 0.33 5.83
C VAL A 80 -12.38 0.09 5.00
N ILE A 81 -12.58 -1.11 4.45
CA ILE A 81 -13.81 -1.45 3.71
C ILE A 81 -15.02 -1.52 4.65
N VAL A 82 -14.83 -2.07 5.85
CA VAL A 82 -15.87 -2.12 6.89
C VAL A 82 -16.23 -0.71 7.37
N GLU A 83 -15.24 0.15 7.58
CA GLU A 83 -15.46 1.55 7.94
C GLU A 83 -16.27 2.30 6.88
N PHE A 84 -16.10 1.99 5.60
CA PHE A 84 -16.91 2.55 4.53
C PHE A 84 -18.36 2.09 4.57
N ILE A 85 -18.60 0.81 4.86
CA ILE A 85 -19.97 0.31 5.06
C ILE A 85 -20.66 1.09 6.19
N ASN A 86 -19.90 1.50 7.21
CA ASN A 86 -20.35 2.35 8.32
C ASN A 86 -20.28 3.86 8.01
N GLY A 87 -20.33 4.25 6.73
CA GLY A 87 -20.49 5.65 6.30
C GLY A 87 -19.19 6.45 6.14
N LYS A 88 -18.00 5.89 6.41
CA LYS A 88 -16.74 6.64 6.22
C LYS A 88 -16.38 6.76 4.74
N ASN A 89 -16.19 7.99 4.30
CA ASN A 89 -15.72 8.26 2.94
C ASN A 89 -14.20 8.11 2.86
N PHE A 90 -13.70 7.40 1.86
CA PHE A 90 -12.28 7.25 1.62
C PHE A 90 -11.94 7.19 0.13
N PHE A 91 -10.66 7.45 -0.16
CA PHE A 91 -10.05 7.33 -1.46
C PHE A 91 -8.67 6.72 -1.28
N ASN A 92 -8.42 5.55 -1.86
CA ASN A 92 -7.15 4.86 -1.74
C ASN A 92 -6.89 3.95 -2.93
N ARG A 93 -5.66 3.46 -3.03
CA ARG A 93 -5.29 2.41 -3.99
C ARG A 93 -5.26 1.05 -3.29
N PHE A 94 -5.80 0.04 -3.96
CA PHE A 94 -5.93 -1.31 -3.43
C PHE A 94 -5.21 -2.31 -4.30
N VAL A 95 -4.64 -3.33 -3.65
CA VAL A 95 -4.03 -4.48 -4.32
C VAL A 95 -4.55 -5.76 -3.69
N ASP A 96 -4.76 -6.79 -4.51
CA ASP A 96 -5.17 -8.10 -4.02
C ASP A 96 -3.99 -8.80 -3.33
N VAL A 97 -4.25 -9.44 -2.18
CA VAL A 97 -3.25 -10.17 -1.39
C VAL A 97 -2.58 -11.29 -2.18
N ARG A 98 -3.31 -11.91 -3.13
CA ARG A 98 -2.77 -12.97 -4.00
C ARG A 98 -1.78 -12.39 -5.01
N ASP A 99 -2.02 -11.18 -5.52
CA ASP A 99 -1.09 -10.49 -6.41
C ASP A 99 0.18 -10.08 -5.66
N VAL A 100 0.05 -9.58 -4.42
CA VAL A 100 1.20 -9.30 -3.56
C VAL A 100 2.01 -10.56 -3.30
N ALA A 101 1.36 -11.68 -2.95
CA ALA A 101 2.05 -12.94 -2.71
C ALA A 101 2.75 -13.46 -3.98
N LEU A 102 2.07 -13.41 -5.13
CA LEU A 102 2.65 -13.80 -6.41
C LEU A 102 3.85 -12.93 -6.78
N ALA A 103 3.79 -11.63 -6.52
CA ALA A 103 4.90 -10.72 -6.78
C ALA A 103 6.14 -11.06 -5.94
N HIS A 104 5.96 -11.41 -4.66
CA HIS A 104 7.07 -11.88 -3.81
C HIS A 104 7.70 -13.17 -4.35
N VAL A 105 6.88 -14.15 -4.74
CA VAL A 105 7.36 -15.42 -5.32
C VAL A 105 8.13 -15.15 -6.60
N LYS A 106 7.57 -14.36 -7.52
CA LYS A 106 8.23 -14.02 -8.79
C LYS A 106 9.53 -13.25 -8.59
N ALA A 107 9.57 -12.30 -7.65
CA ALA A 107 10.78 -11.56 -7.34
C ALA A 107 11.88 -12.49 -6.83
N LEU A 108 11.55 -13.46 -5.98
CA LEU A 108 12.50 -14.44 -5.46
C LEU A 108 12.99 -15.42 -6.54
N GLU A 109 12.12 -15.85 -7.44
CA GLU A 109 12.42 -16.87 -8.46
C GLU A 109 13.09 -16.28 -9.72
N THR A 110 13.08 -14.96 -9.91
CA THR A 110 13.62 -14.29 -11.10
C THR A 110 15.04 -13.80 -10.83
N PRO A 111 16.10 -14.40 -11.41
CA PRO A 111 17.48 -14.04 -11.08
C PRO A 111 17.88 -12.60 -11.43
N SER A 112 17.15 -11.96 -12.35
CA SER A 112 17.39 -10.56 -12.74
C SER A 112 16.57 -9.55 -11.92
N ALA A 113 15.65 -10.00 -11.07
CA ALA A 113 14.86 -9.10 -10.23
C ALA A 113 15.76 -8.43 -9.19
N ASN A 114 15.60 -7.12 -9.03
CA ASN A 114 16.43 -6.32 -8.14
C ASN A 114 15.72 -5.04 -7.74
N GLY A 115 16.21 -4.39 -6.67
CA GLY A 115 15.76 -3.06 -6.27
C GLY A 115 14.41 -3.10 -5.56
N ARG A 116 13.50 -2.21 -5.98
CA ARG A 116 12.21 -1.98 -5.35
C ARG A 116 11.12 -2.31 -6.36
N TYR A 117 9.94 -2.73 -5.89
CA TYR A 117 8.76 -2.91 -6.73
C TYR A 117 7.54 -2.33 -6.04
N ILE A 118 6.89 -1.35 -6.67
CA ILE A 118 5.57 -0.90 -6.25
C ILE A 118 4.55 -1.94 -6.70
N ILE A 119 3.75 -2.44 -5.75
CA ILE A 119 2.68 -3.40 -6.03
C ILE A 119 1.36 -2.71 -5.76
N ASP A 120 0.72 -2.26 -6.82
CA ASP A 120 -0.42 -1.37 -6.70
C ASP A 120 -1.49 -1.70 -7.74
N GLY A 121 -2.74 -1.36 -7.40
CA GLY A 121 -3.88 -1.51 -8.28
C GLY A 121 -4.48 -0.16 -8.64
N PRO A 122 -5.73 -0.13 -9.12
CA PRO A 122 -6.39 1.13 -9.46
C PRO A 122 -6.64 1.96 -8.20
N ILE A 123 -6.76 3.26 -8.43
CA ILE A 123 -7.40 4.16 -7.48
C ILE A 123 -8.87 3.76 -7.36
N VAL A 124 -9.34 3.63 -6.12
CA VAL A 124 -10.73 3.28 -5.81
C VAL A 124 -11.34 4.38 -4.94
N THR A 125 -12.46 4.92 -5.40
CA THR A 125 -13.27 5.90 -4.67
C THR A 125 -14.34 5.21 -3.84
N ALA A 126 -14.90 5.93 -2.87
CA ALA A 126 -16.12 5.55 -2.17
C ALA A 126 -17.26 5.10 -3.12
N ASN A 127 -17.47 5.81 -4.23
CA ASN A 127 -18.53 5.48 -5.19
C ASN A 127 -18.25 4.16 -5.92
N ASP A 128 -16.97 3.85 -6.20
CA ASP A 128 -16.59 2.59 -6.82
C ASP A 128 -16.88 1.40 -5.90
N ILE A 129 -16.59 1.55 -4.60
CA ILE A 129 -16.88 0.52 -3.59
C ILE A 129 -18.38 0.36 -3.42
N GLU A 130 -19.12 1.47 -3.32
CA GLU A 130 -20.58 1.43 -3.24
C GLU A 130 -21.18 0.64 -4.40
N LYS A 131 -20.74 0.95 -5.62
CA LYS A 131 -21.19 0.28 -6.83
C LYS A 131 -20.94 -1.22 -6.78
N VAL A 132 -19.73 -1.63 -6.41
CA VAL A 132 -19.37 -3.05 -6.28
C VAL A 132 -20.19 -3.72 -5.18
N LEU A 133 -20.32 -3.12 -4.01
CA LEU A 133 -21.08 -3.69 -2.89
C LEU A 133 -22.57 -3.85 -3.25
N ARG A 134 -23.18 -2.87 -3.91
CA ARG A 134 -24.58 -2.98 -4.36
C ARG A 134 -24.79 -4.03 -5.44
N GLU A 135 -23.78 -4.29 -6.27
CA GLU A 135 -23.82 -5.34 -7.30
C GLU A 135 -23.80 -6.74 -6.67
N PHE A 136 -22.91 -6.98 -5.70
CA PHE A 136 -22.76 -8.29 -5.08
C PHE A 136 -23.70 -8.53 -3.88
N PHE A 137 -24.08 -7.47 -3.18
CA PHE A 137 -24.88 -7.50 -1.95
C PHE A 137 -25.97 -6.41 -1.98
N PRO A 138 -27.00 -6.55 -2.83
CA PRO A 138 -28.00 -5.50 -3.05
C PRO A 138 -28.79 -5.11 -1.79
N ASP A 139 -28.94 -6.03 -0.84
CA ASP A 139 -29.66 -5.81 0.43
C ASP A 139 -28.75 -5.28 1.56
N LEU A 140 -27.45 -5.07 1.29
CA LEU A 140 -26.52 -4.52 2.28
C LEU A 140 -26.88 -3.07 2.58
N CYS A 141 -27.22 -2.79 3.85
CA CYS A 141 -27.35 -1.43 4.33
C CYS A 141 -25.96 -0.79 4.39
N ILE A 142 -25.77 0.27 3.63
CA ILE A 142 -24.59 1.14 3.73
C ILE A 142 -25.11 2.40 4.43
N ASP A 143 -24.52 2.73 5.57
CA ASP A 143 -24.96 3.90 6.34
C ASP A 143 -24.78 5.18 5.50
N ASP A 144 -25.77 6.07 5.57
CA ASP A 144 -25.69 7.37 4.92
C ASP A 144 -24.56 8.21 5.53
N LYS A 145 -23.85 8.97 4.67
CA LYS A 145 -22.74 9.86 5.06
C LYS A 145 -23.15 10.98 6.01
#